data_AF-A0A739X3H9-F1
#
_entry.id   AF-A0A739X3H9-F1
#
_cell.length_a   1.000
_cell.length_b   1.000
_cell.length_c   1.000
_cell.angle_alpha   90.00
_cell.angle_beta   90.00
_cell.angle_gamma   90.00
#
_symmetry.space_group_name_H-M   'P 1'
#
loop_
_entity.id
_entity.type
_entity.pdbx_description
1 polymer ?
#
loop_
_entity_poly.entity_id
_entity_poly.type
_entity_poly.pdbx_seq_one_letter_code
_entity_poly.pdbx_strand_id
1 'polypeptide(L)'
;MSRKYFEEEVIQQTLDYNYAQHSDADKFNIAYGIDKNFLFGCGVSIASVLLANPEKALAFHVFTDFFDSEDQQRFEALAKQYATQIVVYLIDCERLKSLPSTKNWTYATYFRFIIADYFSDKTDRVLYLDADIACKGSIQELIDLNFA
;
A
#
# COMPACT_ATOMS: atom_id res chain seq x y z
N MET A 1 -0.30 -12.46 -21.89
CA MET A 1 -1.13 -11.84 -20.84
C MET A 1 -0.96 -12.66 -19.58
N SER A 2 -0.48 -12.05 -18.49
CA SER A 2 -0.51 -12.68 -17.17
C SER A 2 -1.97 -12.87 -16.77
N ARG A 3 -2.32 -14.05 -16.25
CA ARG A 3 -3.68 -14.32 -15.76
C ARG A 3 -3.84 -13.60 -14.42
N LYS A 4 -4.79 -12.66 -14.32
CA LYS A 4 -5.17 -12.03 -13.06
C LYS A 4 -6.12 -12.94 -12.28
N TYR A 5 -5.94 -13.03 -10.97
CA TYR A 5 -6.71 -13.91 -10.09
C TYR A 5 -7.67 -13.15 -9.17
N PHE A 6 -7.41 -11.86 -8.92
CA PHE A 6 -8.12 -11.11 -7.88
C PHE A 6 -8.65 -9.76 -8.35
N GLU A 7 -7.95 -9.06 -9.25
CA GLU A 7 -8.12 -7.60 -9.40
C GLU A 7 -9.55 -7.11 -9.69
N GLU A 8 -10.25 -7.70 -10.67
CA GLU A 8 -11.60 -7.28 -11.06
C GLU A 8 -12.69 -7.74 -10.09
N GLU A 9 -12.33 -8.54 -9.09
CA GLU A 9 -13.27 -9.34 -8.32
C GLU A 9 -13.22 -9.10 -6.80
N VAL A 10 -12.19 -8.40 -6.29
CA VAL A 10 -12.02 -8.16 -4.84
C VAL A 10 -11.80 -6.69 -4.45
N ILE A 11 -11.36 -5.82 -5.34
CA ILE A 11 -11.19 -4.39 -5.03
C ILE A 11 -12.54 -3.69 -5.26
N GLN A 12 -13.22 -3.30 -4.17
CA GLN A 12 -14.56 -2.69 -4.25
C GLN A 12 -14.49 -1.19 -4.51
N GLN A 13 -13.49 -0.53 -3.93
CA GLN A 13 -13.36 0.91 -3.99
C GLN A 13 -11.89 1.29 -3.99
N THR A 14 -11.55 2.32 -4.77
CA THR A 14 -10.24 2.96 -4.76
C THR A 14 -10.39 4.43 -4.42
N LEU A 15 -9.62 4.90 -3.46
CA LEU A 15 -9.54 6.30 -3.04
C LEU A 15 -8.12 6.79 -3.33
N ASP A 16 -7.98 7.80 -4.17
CA ASP A 16 -6.67 8.32 -4.59
C ASP A 16 -6.45 9.73 -4.04
N TYR A 17 -5.56 9.84 -3.06
CA TYR A 17 -5.11 11.10 -2.47
C TYR A 17 -3.78 11.51 -3.09
N ASN A 18 -3.84 12.12 -4.27
CA ASN A 18 -2.65 12.51 -5.02
C ASN A 18 -2.35 14.01 -4.87
N TYR A 19 -1.34 14.33 -4.06
CA TYR A 19 -0.78 15.68 -3.91
C TYR A 19 0.69 15.74 -4.36
N ALA A 20 1.14 14.70 -5.09
CA ALA A 20 2.49 14.63 -5.59
C ALA A 20 2.74 15.66 -6.69
N GLN A 21 3.95 16.23 -6.70
CA GLN A 21 4.39 17.18 -7.73
C GLN A 21 5.20 16.51 -8.85
N HIS A 22 5.48 15.22 -8.72
CA HIS A 22 6.26 14.42 -9.66
C HIS A 22 5.37 13.63 -10.62
N SER A 23 5.89 13.29 -11.80
CA SER A 23 5.19 12.47 -12.79
C SER A 23 4.99 11.04 -12.28
N ASP A 24 3.95 10.34 -12.75
CA ASP A 24 3.68 8.95 -12.35
C ASP A 24 4.79 7.97 -12.77
N ALA A 25 5.56 8.30 -13.82
CA ALA A 25 6.63 7.44 -14.33
C ALA A 25 7.86 7.38 -13.40
N ASP A 26 7.98 8.34 -12.48
CA ASP A 26 9.16 8.50 -11.61
C ASP A 26 8.92 7.97 -10.19
N LYS A 27 7.72 7.46 -9.88
CA LYS A 27 7.33 7.10 -8.51
C LYS A 27 7.79 5.69 -8.14
N PHE A 28 8.38 5.56 -6.95
CA PHE A 28 8.65 4.26 -6.35
C PHE A 28 7.45 3.81 -5.51
N ASN A 29 6.87 2.68 -5.88
CA ASN A 29 5.62 2.17 -5.30
C ASN A 29 5.90 1.35 -4.04
N ILE A 30 5.27 1.73 -2.93
CA ILE A 30 5.34 1.06 -1.64
C ILE A 30 3.94 0.57 -1.28
N ALA A 31 3.80 -0.72 -0.98
CA ALA A 31 2.51 -1.35 -0.72
C ALA A 31 2.40 -1.89 0.71
N TYR A 32 1.20 -1.77 1.27
CA TYR A 32 0.80 -2.33 2.56
C TYR A 32 -0.45 -3.17 2.38
N GLY A 33 -0.50 -4.31 3.07
CA GLY A 33 -1.72 -5.12 3.21
C GLY A 33 -2.09 -5.21 4.68
N ILE A 34 -3.18 -4.56 5.09
CA ILE A 34 -3.53 -4.38 6.51
C ILE A 34 -4.99 -4.64 6.79
N ASP A 35 -5.31 -5.09 8.01
CA ASP A 35 -6.67 -4.99 8.51
C ASP A 35 -6.91 -3.65 9.22
N LYS A 36 -8.18 -3.36 9.52
CA LYS A 36 -8.62 -2.14 10.22
C LYS A 36 -7.80 -1.74 11.46
N ASN A 37 -7.22 -2.69 12.19
CA ASN A 37 -6.52 -2.40 13.45
C ASN A 37 -5.11 -1.83 13.21
N PHE A 38 -4.58 -1.95 12.00
CA PHE A 38 -3.24 -1.51 11.64
C PHE A 38 -3.22 -0.19 10.85
N LEU A 39 -4.36 0.47 10.65
CA LEU A 39 -4.44 1.76 9.94
C LEU A 39 -3.58 2.85 10.58
N PHE A 40 -3.60 2.94 11.92
CA PHE A 40 -2.75 3.87 12.65
C PHE A 40 -1.26 3.56 12.46
N GLY A 41 -0.87 2.30 12.61
CA GLY A 41 0.51 1.85 12.39
C GLY A 41 0.99 2.13 10.96
N CYS A 42 0.13 1.86 9.97
CA CYS A 42 0.39 2.15 8.57
C CYS A 42 0.65 3.64 8.35
N GLY A 43 -0.17 4.53 8.93
CA GLY A 43 0.04 5.98 8.86
C GLY A 43 1.40 6.39 9.46
N VAL A 44 1.79 5.81 10.59
CA VAL A 44 3.12 6.03 11.21
C VAL A 44 4.25 5.53 10.32
N SER A 45 4.12 4.34 9.73
CA SER A 45 5.11 3.78 8.81
C SER A 45 5.30 4.70 7.59
N ILE A 46 4.21 5.09 6.92
CA ILE A 46 4.23 6.01 5.78
C ILE A 46 4.93 7.32 6.15
N ALA A 47 4.53 7.96 7.26
CA ALA A 47 5.12 9.21 7.72
C ALA A 47 6.63 9.06 8.00
N SER A 48 7.05 7.95 8.61
CA SER A 48 8.46 7.71 8.90
C SER A 48 9.31 7.53 7.64
N VAL A 49 8.78 6.84 6.61
CA VAL A 49 9.44 6.70 5.30
C VAL A 49 9.61 8.06 4.64
N LEU A 50 8.55 8.87 4.61
CA LEU A 50 8.55 10.22 4.05
C LEU A 50 9.55 11.14 4.76
N LEU A 51 9.56 11.14 6.10
CA LEU A 51 10.49 11.93 6.91
C LEU A 51 11.95 11.57 6.64
N ALA A 52 12.24 10.28 6.44
CA ALA A 52 13.60 9.82 6.16
C ALA A 52 14.00 9.97 4.68
N ASN A 53 13.05 10.26 3.78
CA ASN A 53 13.25 10.30 2.33
C ASN A 53 12.52 11.49 1.64
N PRO A 54 12.71 12.74 2.10
CA PRO A 54 11.90 13.89 1.68
C PRO A 54 12.01 14.23 0.19
N GLU A 55 13.12 13.90 -0.46
CA GLU A 55 13.38 14.22 -1.88
C GLU A 55 13.00 13.07 -2.84
N LYS A 56 12.36 12.00 -2.34
CA LYS A 56 12.02 10.83 -3.16
C LYS A 56 10.57 10.90 -3.63
N ALA A 57 10.36 10.66 -4.92
CA ALA A 57 9.03 10.47 -5.49
C ALA A 57 8.48 9.11 -5.06
N LEU A 58 7.71 9.09 -3.98
CA LEU A 58 7.12 7.87 -3.41
C LEU A 58 5.60 7.86 -3.63
N ALA A 59 5.06 6.68 -3.92
CA ALA A 59 3.62 6.42 -3.92
C ALA A 59 3.32 5.28 -2.94
N PHE A 60 2.30 5.48 -2.10
CA PHE A 60 1.90 4.51 -1.10
C PHE A 60 0.56 3.88 -1.48
N HIS A 61 0.48 2.56 -1.38
CA HIS A 61 -0.68 1.78 -1.77
C HIS A 61 -1.14 0.94 -0.58
N VAL A 62 -2.32 1.23 -0.05
CA VAL A 62 -2.84 0.62 1.18
C VAL A 62 -4.04 -0.25 0.82
N PHE A 63 -3.86 -1.57 0.88
CA PHE A 63 -4.92 -2.54 0.69
C PHE A 63 -5.50 -2.90 2.06
N THR A 64 -6.77 -2.58 2.28
CA THR A 64 -7.43 -2.71 3.59
C THR A 64 -8.87 -3.19 3.47
N ASP A 65 -9.39 -3.84 4.51
CA ASP A 65 -10.79 -4.28 4.60
C ASP A 65 -11.73 -3.22 5.17
N PHE A 66 -11.17 -2.10 5.65
CA PHE A 66 -11.90 -1.05 6.32
C PHE A 66 -11.21 0.29 6.12
N PHE A 67 -12.01 1.34 5.89
CA PHE A 67 -11.52 2.71 5.79
C PHE A 67 -12.66 3.72 5.99
N ASP A 68 -12.79 4.24 7.21
CA ASP A 68 -13.89 5.16 7.55
C ASP A 68 -13.57 6.64 7.24
N SER A 69 -14.51 7.53 7.52
CA SER A 69 -14.33 8.96 7.26
C SER A 69 -13.21 9.61 8.06
N GLU A 70 -12.92 9.12 9.27
CA GLU A 70 -11.83 9.66 10.09
C GLU A 70 -10.48 9.25 9.51
N ASP A 71 -10.33 7.99 9.11
CA ASP A 71 -9.13 7.50 8.44
C ASP A 71 -8.90 8.19 7.10
N GLN A 72 -9.96 8.41 6.30
CA GLN A 72 -9.89 9.20 5.06
C GLN A 72 -9.31 10.59 5.30
N GLN A 73 -9.81 11.32 6.31
CA GLN A 73 -9.30 12.64 6.65
C GLN A 73 -7.83 12.62 7.07
N ARG A 74 -7.43 11.62 7.87
CA ARG A 74 -6.05 11.48 8.34
C ARG A 74 -5.08 11.18 7.20
N PHE A 75 -5.41 10.25 6.33
CA PHE A 75 -4.57 9.88 5.18
C PHE A 75 -4.52 10.98 4.13
N GLU A 76 -5.63 11.68 3.87
CA GLU A 76 -5.64 12.86 2.99
C GLU A 76 -4.74 13.97 3.58
N ALA A 77 -4.84 14.24 4.88
CA ALA A 77 -3.98 15.22 5.54
C ALA A 77 -2.49 14.83 5.46
N LEU A 78 -2.17 13.55 5.65
CA LEU A 78 -0.80 13.03 5.51
C LEU A 78 -0.28 13.21 4.08
N ALA A 79 -1.07 12.83 3.06
CA ALA A 79 -0.71 12.99 1.66
C ALA A 79 -0.46 14.46 1.29
N LYS A 80 -1.32 15.38 1.77
CA LYS A 80 -1.15 16.82 1.63
C LYS A 80 0.12 17.34 2.30
N GLN A 81 0.35 16.96 3.56
CA GLN A 81 1.47 17.44 4.37
C GLN A 81 2.82 17.16 3.72
N TYR A 82 2.96 15.99 3.08
CA TYR A 82 4.22 15.55 2.50
C TYR A 82 4.25 15.62 0.96
N ALA A 83 3.25 16.25 0.34
CA ALA A 83 3.13 16.35 -1.12
C ALA A 83 3.38 15.01 -1.83
N THR A 84 2.69 13.96 -1.37
CA THR A 84 2.84 12.58 -1.86
C THR A 84 1.51 12.03 -2.37
N GLN A 85 1.54 10.82 -2.92
CA GLN A 85 0.35 10.07 -3.29
C GLN A 85 0.12 8.93 -2.31
N ILE A 86 -1.10 8.83 -1.79
CA ILE A 86 -1.56 7.65 -1.06
C ILE A 86 -2.85 7.15 -1.71
N VAL A 87 -2.81 5.91 -2.19
CA VAL A 87 -3.96 5.22 -2.80
C VAL A 87 -4.44 4.15 -1.84
N VAL A 88 -5.72 4.19 -1.49
CA VAL A 88 -6.35 3.21 -0.60
C VAL A 88 -7.31 2.33 -1.41
N TYR A 89 -7.12 1.02 -1.31
CA TYR A 89 -7.91 -0.01 -1.98
C TYR A 89 -8.74 -0.74 -0.92
N LEU A 90 -10.05 -0.55 -0.96
CA LEU A 90 -10.98 -1.26 -0.07
C LEU A 90 -11.29 -2.64 -0.65
N ILE A 91 -10.99 -3.68 0.14
CA ILE A 91 -11.03 -5.07 -0.29
C ILE A 91 -12.26 -5.78 0.24
N ASP A 92 -12.99 -6.45 -0.65
CA ASP A 92 -14.04 -7.39 -0.29
C ASP A 92 -13.47 -8.63 0.38
N CYS A 93 -13.48 -8.63 1.71
CA CYS A 93 -12.95 -9.75 2.47
C CYS A 93 -13.92 -10.92 2.59
N GLU A 94 -15.20 -10.80 2.19
CA GLU A 94 -16.13 -11.93 2.28
C GLU A 94 -15.68 -13.09 1.38
N ARG A 95 -15.11 -12.77 0.22
CA ARG A 95 -14.53 -13.78 -0.67
C ARG A 95 -13.23 -14.37 -0.12
N LEU A 96 -12.42 -13.56 0.57
CA LEU A 96 -11.18 -14.01 1.19
C LEU A 96 -11.42 -14.90 2.41
N LYS A 97 -12.52 -14.69 3.14
CA LYS A 97 -12.93 -15.55 4.27
C LYS A 97 -13.30 -16.98 3.84
N SER A 98 -13.63 -17.19 2.56
CA SER A 98 -13.87 -18.53 2.00
C SER A 98 -12.58 -19.33 1.79
N LEU A 99 -11.43 -18.64 1.73
CA LEU A 99 -10.13 -19.27 1.56
C LEU A 99 -9.61 -19.82 2.89
N PRO A 100 -8.72 -20.84 2.88
CA PRO A 100 -8.17 -21.42 4.09
C PRO A 100 -7.55 -20.36 5.00
N SER A 101 -7.94 -20.32 6.27
CA SER A 101 -7.34 -19.45 7.27
C SER A 101 -7.10 -20.22 8.56
N THR A 102 -6.14 -19.77 9.34
CA THR A 102 -5.86 -20.30 10.67
C THR A 102 -5.79 -19.15 11.67
N LYS A 103 -5.71 -19.45 12.97
CA LYS A 103 -5.52 -18.42 14.00
C LYS A 103 -4.30 -17.53 13.74
N ASN A 104 -3.25 -18.08 13.14
CA ASN A 104 -2.00 -17.36 12.86
C ASN A 104 -1.95 -16.79 11.42
N TRP A 105 -2.86 -17.23 10.56
CA TRP A 105 -2.92 -16.84 9.15
C TRP A 105 -4.33 -16.35 8.86
N THR A 106 -4.58 -15.09 9.18
CA THR A 106 -5.86 -14.43 8.92
C THR A 106 -6.00 -14.13 7.43
N TYR A 107 -7.20 -13.72 7.01
CA TYR A 107 -7.46 -13.32 5.63
C TYR A 107 -6.56 -12.17 5.15
N ALA A 108 -6.01 -11.36 6.06
CA ALA A 108 -5.06 -10.29 5.74
C ALA A 108 -3.78 -10.82 5.07
N THR A 109 -3.45 -12.11 5.23
CA THR A 109 -2.39 -12.78 4.46
C THR A 109 -2.62 -12.61 2.95
N TYR A 110 -3.87 -12.70 2.50
CA TYR A 110 -4.22 -12.68 1.09
C TYR A 110 -3.99 -11.32 0.41
N PHE A 111 -3.89 -10.24 1.19
CA PHE A 111 -3.54 -8.93 0.62
C PHE A 111 -2.19 -8.94 -0.08
N ARG A 112 -1.22 -9.75 0.38
CA ARG A 112 0.08 -9.90 -0.31
C ARG A 112 -0.07 -10.46 -1.72
N PHE A 113 -0.97 -11.41 -1.92
CA PHE A 113 -1.25 -11.96 -3.26
C PHE A 113 -2.04 -10.98 -4.12
N ILE A 114 -2.98 -10.24 -3.54
CA ILE A 114 -3.72 -9.19 -4.26
C ILE A 114 -2.79 -8.08 -4.74
N ILE A 115 -1.86 -7.63 -3.89
CA ILE A 115 -0.84 -6.64 -4.24
C ILE A 115 -0.01 -7.15 -5.43
N ALA A 116 0.49 -8.39 -5.36
CA ALA A 116 1.28 -8.97 -6.45
C ALA A 116 0.48 -9.08 -7.76
N ASP A 117 -0.77 -9.53 -7.69
CA ASP A 117 -1.66 -9.65 -8.86
C ASP A 117 -1.97 -8.27 -9.47
N TYR A 118 -2.29 -7.27 -8.63
CA TYR A 118 -2.57 -5.89 -9.03
C TYR A 118 -1.39 -5.25 -9.74
N PHE A 119 -0.17 -5.40 -9.24
CA PHE A 119 1.01 -4.75 -9.82
C PHE A 119 1.63 -5.51 -10.99
N SER A 120 1.23 -6.76 -11.22
CA SER A 120 1.88 -7.67 -12.19
C SER A 120 1.99 -7.15 -13.63
N ASP A 121 1.13 -6.22 -14.04
CA ASP A 121 1.15 -5.57 -15.35
C ASP A 121 1.31 -4.04 -15.29
N LYS A 122 1.57 -3.48 -14.10
CA LYS A 122 1.68 -2.03 -13.88
C LYS A 122 3.12 -1.57 -13.62
N THR A 123 3.93 -2.41 -12.98
CA THR A 123 5.30 -2.08 -12.60
C THR A 123 6.13 -3.36 -12.47
N ASP A 124 7.42 -3.25 -12.78
CA ASP A 124 8.38 -4.35 -12.56
C ASP A 124 8.73 -4.52 -11.07
N ARG A 125 8.50 -3.49 -10.25
CA ARG A 125 8.92 -3.44 -8.85
C ARG A 125 7.90 -2.77 -7.94
N VAL A 126 7.71 -3.36 -6.76
CA VAL A 126 6.95 -2.80 -5.64
C VAL A 126 7.64 -3.20 -4.33
N LEU A 127 7.77 -2.26 -3.39
CA LEU A 127 8.29 -2.54 -2.06
C LEU A 127 7.12 -2.82 -1.11
N TYR A 128 6.97 -4.08 -0.68
CA TYR A 128 5.99 -4.43 0.36
C TYR A 128 6.58 -4.15 1.75
N LEU A 129 5.81 -3.48 2.61
CA LEU A 129 6.16 -3.24 4.02
C LEU A 129 5.04 -3.71 4.95
N ASP A 130 5.40 -4.26 6.11
CA ASP A 130 4.44 -4.47 7.20
C ASP A 130 4.13 -3.13 7.89
N ALA A 131 2.93 -2.99 8.46
CA ALA A 131 2.46 -1.73 9.02
C ALA A 131 2.93 -1.43 10.45
N ASP A 132 3.68 -2.35 11.07
CA ASP A 132 4.23 -2.23 12.42
C ASP A 132 5.71 -1.84 12.45
N ILE A 133 6.25 -1.39 11.32
CA ILE A 133 7.63 -0.91 11.21
C ILE A 133 7.69 0.62 11.15
N ALA A 134 8.86 1.17 11.49
CA ALA A 134 9.18 2.58 11.27
C ALA A 134 10.53 2.69 10.56
N CYS A 135 10.59 3.55 9.54
CA CYS A 135 11.79 3.83 8.77
C CYS A 135 12.64 4.89 9.47
N LYS A 136 13.93 4.60 9.66
CA LYS A 136 14.89 5.51 10.32
C LYS A 136 15.92 6.12 9.35
N GLY A 137 15.95 5.69 8.10
CA GLY A 137 17.01 6.06 7.16
C GLY A 137 16.56 6.05 5.71
N SER A 138 17.50 6.35 4.82
CA SER A 138 17.19 6.35 3.40
C SER A 138 16.85 4.95 2.89
N ILE A 139 15.86 4.85 2.01
CA ILE A 139 15.50 3.62 1.31
C ILE A 139 16.14 3.52 -0.09
N GLN A 140 17.13 4.37 -0.40
CA GLN A 140 17.73 4.42 -1.73
C GLN A 140 18.28 3.07 -2.20
N GLU A 141 18.92 2.30 -1.30
CA GLU A 141 19.42 0.97 -1.62
C GLU A 141 18.31 -0.01 -2.04
N LEU A 142 17.10 0.15 -1.50
CA LEU A 142 15.93 -0.65 -1.90
C LEU A 142 15.35 -0.20 -3.24
N ILE A 143 15.39 1.11 -3.53
CA ILE A 143 14.97 1.67 -4.82
C ILE A 143 15.89 1.18 -5.95
N ASP A 144 17.20 1.20 -5.70
CA ASP A 144 18.22 0.81 -6.68
C ASP A 144 18.42 -0.71 -6.76
N LEU A 145 17.72 -1.48 -5.93
CA LEU A 145 17.84 -2.94 -5.88
C LEU A 145 17.41 -3.55 -7.22
N ASN A 146 18.34 -4.29 -7.82
CA ASN A 146 18.08 -5.08 -9.02
C ASN A 146 18.02 -6.56 -8.62
N PHE A 147 16.95 -7.25 -9.03
CA PHE A 147 16.83 -8.68 -8.87
C PHE A 147 17.73 -9.38 -9.90
N ALA A 148 18.47 -10.40 -9.46
CA ALA A 148 19.38 -11.17 -10.30
C ALA A 148 18.63 -12.10 -11.28
#